data_AF-A0A3A4S797-F1
#
_entry.id   AF-A0A3A4S797-F1
#
_cell.length_a   1.000
_cell.length_b   1.000
_cell.length_c   1.000
_cell.angle_alpha   90.00
_cell.angle_beta   90.00
_cell.angle_gamma   90.00
#
_symmetry.space_group_name_H-M   'P 1'
#
loop_
_entity.id
_entity.type
_entity.pdbx_description
1 polymer ?
#
loop_
_entity_poly.entity_id
_entity_poly.type
_entity_poly.pdbx_seq_one_letter_code
_entity_poly.pdbx_strand_id
1 'polypeptide(L)'
;MPLPDQPEYNPNIIGFTEEQGPVFISLQDAKARFGELPSNYQLVSMKDGRQLKKVLNLALGKMITEKLKPEGAGLKKTVFHFFQNWHRDWKQEFGVRMEPFFNLNNPKQVHHILTGCKSRLFPVSSRHLRTYLAGTGLLRKDILNSIPDTLLIESAERILKNKQAGLFGSSKSQRLQTALTRIRTHHILARIQKTISGDLAAFDQEITAVFADEIAHALYELSSDHPIPQTDHLIVRKGKGVEFEFASRDLTYLMLGKETGDCTADKTPFQADRNIENIYWTVFPWILDRNYQILKVYYDGRFVLKVHMLPLYISHENMDKIVLAVDAVETIRAFRDDLPEFGRPDLWENRKEIFHQALQKIIAIGNAMGIEDIYAEKFSNTFWVRDYLNDLPEIFLHVNNLIKLDELEDVFCLSQNLCEDRKEDAPKEIFMEIQMKNTSLLPSVSKRNNAIKSFAVIKGDTDDGIPMKKIIGI
;
A
#
# COMPACT_ATOMS: atom_id res chain seq x y z
N MET A 1 23.13 -19.85 31.92
CA MET A 1 24.01 -18.86 31.25
C MET A 1 23.14 -17.64 30.95
N PRO A 2 23.62 -16.41 31.22
CA PRO A 2 22.93 -15.22 30.73
C PRO A 2 22.88 -15.30 29.19
N LEU A 3 21.73 -14.99 28.61
CA LEU A 3 21.61 -14.80 27.16
C LEU A 3 22.68 -13.76 26.76
N PRO A 4 23.49 -14.02 25.72
CA PRO A 4 24.38 -12.99 25.21
C PRO A 4 23.56 -11.74 24.89
N ASP A 5 24.07 -10.56 25.27
CA ASP A 5 23.47 -9.27 24.92
C ASP A 5 23.15 -9.30 23.43
N GLN A 6 21.86 -9.27 23.09
CA GLN A 6 21.46 -9.17 21.70
C GLN A 6 22.03 -7.86 21.16
N PRO A 7 22.71 -7.88 20.00
CA PRO A 7 23.25 -6.66 19.40
C PRO A 7 22.11 -5.66 19.20
N GLU A 8 22.36 -4.40 19.58
CA GLU A 8 21.37 -3.34 19.41
C GLU A 8 21.02 -3.16 17.93
N TYR A 9 19.73 -3.03 17.64
CA TYR A 9 19.25 -2.82 16.27
C TYR A 9 19.74 -1.47 15.73
N ASN A 10 20.70 -1.50 14.79
CA ASN A 10 21.29 -0.30 14.20
C ASN A 10 21.58 -0.49 12.70
N PRO A 11 20.53 -0.60 11.85
CA PRO A 11 20.70 -0.79 10.42
C PRO A 11 21.37 0.42 9.77
N ASN A 12 22.07 0.20 8.66
CA ASN A 12 22.36 1.28 7.73
C ASN A 12 21.09 1.65 6.97
N ILE A 13 20.77 2.94 6.95
CA ILE A 13 19.63 3.52 6.25
C ILE A 13 20.13 4.44 5.13
N ILE A 14 19.27 4.64 4.14
CA ILE A 14 19.49 5.66 3.11
C ILE A 14 18.77 6.94 3.51
N GLY A 15 19.37 8.08 3.22
CA GLY A 15 18.78 9.39 3.46
C GLY A 15 19.11 10.36 2.35
N PHE A 16 18.38 11.47 2.33
CA PHE A 16 18.70 12.67 1.58
C PHE A 16 18.52 13.88 2.49
N THR A 17 19.47 14.80 2.44
CA THR A 17 19.42 16.04 3.23
C THR A 17 19.67 17.24 2.33
N GLU A 18 19.02 18.35 2.62
CA GLU A 18 19.21 19.61 1.88
C GLU A 18 20.68 20.04 1.84
N GLU A 19 21.41 19.89 2.95
CA GLU A 19 22.79 20.34 3.08
C GLU A 19 23.82 19.40 2.44
N GLN A 20 23.60 18.08 2.49
CA GLN A 20 24.62 17.07 2.15
C GLN A 20 24.25 16.20 0.94
N GLY A 21 23.03 16.33 0.41
CA GLY A 21 22.51 15.45 -0.63
C GLY A 21 22.30 14.01 -0.12
N PRO A 22 22.55 12.98 -0.96
CA PRO A 22 22.41 11.58 -0.58
C PRO A 22 23.36 11.19 0.56
N VAL A 23 22.83 10.48 1.56
CA VAL A 23 23.59 9.97 2.70
C VAL A 23 23.31 8.50 2.95
N PHE A 24 24.36 7.74 3.29
CA PHE A 24 24.27 6.37 3.77
C PHE A 24 24.88 6.32 5.17
N ILE A 25 24.08 5.97 6.17
CA ILE A 25 24.41 6.21 7.58
C ILE A 25 23.74 5.18 8.49
N SER A 26 24.32 4.90 9.65
CA SER A 26 23.66 4.06 10.67
C SER A 26 22.42 4.76 11.25
N LEU A 27 21.41 3.99 11.66
CA LEU A 27 20.18 4.52 12.24
C LEU A 27 20.45 5.36 13.51
N GLN A 28 21.38 4.91 14.35
CA GLN A 28 21.77 5.64 15.57
C GLN A 28 22.44 6.97 15.26
N ASP A 29 23.39 6.98 14.31
CA ASP A 29 24.09 8.22 13.93
C ASP A 29 23.12 9.19 13.25
N ALA A 30 22.19 8.68 12.42
CA ALA A 30 21.14 9.48 11.83
C ALA A 30 20.27 10.13 12.91
N LYS A 31 19.83 9.36 13.92
CA LYS A 31 19.03 9.90 15.03
C LYS A 31 19.80 10.89 15.87
N ALA A 32 21.09 10.67 16.10
CA ALA A 32 21.92 11.60 16.86
C ALA A 32 22.01 12.95 16.13
N ARG A 33 22.29 12.92 14.82
CA ARG A 33 22.53 14.10 13.98
C ARG A 33 21.25 14.83 13.57
N PHE A 34 20.25 14.10 13.10
CA PHE A 34 19.05 14.63 12.45
C PHE A 34 17.76 14.34 13.22
N GLY A 35 17.81 13.45 14.21
CA GLY A 35 16.62 13.07 14.95
C GLY A 35 16.10 14.21 15.83
N GLU A 36 14.78 14.34 15.86
CA GLU A 36 14.06 15.31 16.66
C GLU A 36 13.14 14.64 17.69
N LEU A 37 12.70 15.39 18.70
CA LEU A 37 11.80 14.87 19.72
C LEU A 37 10.34 14.96 19.22
N PRO A 38 9.54 13.89 19.29
CA PRO A 38 8.13 13.93 18.87
C PRO A 38 7.30 14.98 19.62
N SER A 39 7.71 15.35 20.83
CA SER A 39 7.10 16.43 21.62
C SER A 39 7.23 17.80 20.97
N ASN A 40 8.30 18.06 20.22
CA ASN A 40 8.50 19.32 19.49
C ASN A 40 7.41 19.54 18.42
N TYR A 41 6.85 18.45 17.91
CA TYR A 41 5.78 18.44 16.91
C TYR A 41 4.39 18.24 17.51
N GLN A 42 4.27 18.24 18.84
CA GLN A 42 3.02 17.99 19.58
C GLN A 42 2.40 16.60 19.29
N LEU A 43 3.20 15.64 18.82
CA LEU A 43 2.73 14.28 18.53
C LEU A 43 2.59 13.43 19.81
N VAL A 44 3.33 13.79 20.86
CA VAL A 44 3.21 13.22 22.21
C VAL A 44 3.32 14.33 23.24
N SER A 45 2.57 14.20 24.34
CA SER A 45 2.76 15.09 25.49
C SER A 45 4.07 14.80 26.22
N MET A 46 4.73 15.88 26.68
CA MET A 46 5.83 15.80 27.64
C MET A 46 5.28 15.18 28.93
N LYS A 47 5.89 14.08 29.39
CA LYS A 47 5.55 13.43 30.66
C LYS A 47 6.83 13.17 31.43
N ASP A 48 6.85 13.53 32.70
CA ASP A 48 7.98 13.28 33.60
C ASP A 48 8.29 11.78 33.67
N GLY A 49 9.58 11.45 33.61
CA GLY A 49 10.08 10.07 33.65
C GLY A 49 10.06 9.31 32.32
N ARG A 50 9.57 9.90 31.22
CA ARG A 50 9.67 9.28 29.88
C ARG A 50 11.06 9.51 29.29
N GLN A 51 11.74 8.45 28.87
CA GLN A 51 12.98 8.58 28.09
C GLN A 51 12.70 9.37 26.80
N LEU A 52 13.45 10.46 26.62
CA LEU A 52 13.43 11.26 25.41
C LEU A 52 14.13 10.47 24.31
N LYS A 53 13.37 10.00 23.32
CA LYS A 53 13.90 9.31 22.15
C LYS A 53 13.69 10.18 20.92
N LYS A 54 14.81 10.54 20.28
CA LYS A 54 14.82 11.21 18.99
C LYS A 54 14.40 10.23 17.89
N VAL A 55 13.65 10.73 16.92
CA VAL A 55 13.22 9.96 15.75
C VAL A 55 13.37 10.80 14.48
N LEU A 56 13.48 10.13 13.34
CA LEU A 56 13.67 10.74 12.02
C LEU A 56 12.31 11.11 11.40
N ASN A 57 12.34 11.90 10.32
CA ASN A 57 11.18 12.21 9.47
C ASN A 57 9.97 12.85 10.19
N LEU A 58 10.17 13.54 11.32
CA LEU A 58 9.04 14.09 12.09
C LEU A 58 8.29 15.19 11.34
N ALA A 59 9.02 16.11 10.69
CA ALA A 59 8.44 17.15 9.86
C ALA A 59 7.60 16.56 8.72
N LEU A 60 8.18 15.60 7.99
CA LEU A 60 7.50 14.85 6.93
C LEU A 60 6.25 14.14 7.46
N GLY A 61 6.36 13.43 8.59
CA GLY A 61 5.28 12.67 9.17
C GLY A 61 4.10 13.53 9.63
N LYS A 62 4.39 14.68 10.24
CA LYS A 62 3.36 15.67 10.59
C LYS A 62 2.65 16.18 9.33
N MET A 63 3.40 16.63 8.34
CA MET A 63 2.85 17.16 7.09
C MET A 63 1.95 16.15 6.38
N ILE A 64 2.42 14.92 6.19
CA ILE A 64 1.64 13.86 5.53
C ILE A 64 0.38 13.55 6.33
N THR A 65 0.48 13.45 7.66
CA THR A 65 -0.68 13.17 8.51
C THR A 65 -1.73 14.27 8.38
N GLU A 66 -1.36 15.55 8.45
CA GLU A 66 -2.31 16.67 8.28
C GLU A 66 -2.97 16.66 6.90
N LYS A 67 -2.23 16.33 5.84
CA LYS A 67 -2.79 16.23 4.48
C LYS A 67 -3.76 15.07 4.30
N LEU A 68 -3.58 13.99 5.04
CA LEU A 68 -4.43 12.80 4.99
C LEU A 68 -5.59 12.79 5.99
N LYS A 69 -5.64 13.76 6.92
CA LYS A 69 -6.75 13.90 7.88
C LYS A 69 -8.11 14.17 7.24
N PRO A 70 -8.25 15.03 6.20
CA PRO A 70 -9.54 15.25 5.57
C PRO A 70 -10.08 13.95 4.99
N GLU A 71 -11.37 13.70 5.19
CA GLU A 71 -12.00 12.45 4.74
C GLU A 71 -11.90 12.32 3.21
N GLY A 72 -11.40 11.18 2.73
CA GLY A 72 -11.19 10.88 1.31
C GLY A 72 -9.97 11.57 0.68
N ALA A 73 -9.11 12.22 1.47
CA ALA A 73 -7.81 12.68 0.99
C ALA A 73 -6.89 11.50 0.68
N GLY A 74 -6.09 11.64 -0.38
CA GLY A 74 -5.09 10.65 -0.79
C GLY A 74 -4.00 11.30 -1.62
N LEU A 75 -2.81 10.70 -1.60
CA LEU A 75 -1.61 11.20 -2.27
C LEU A 75 -1.36 10.51 -3.62
N LYS A 76 -2.20 9.54 -4.02
CA LYS A 76 -2.02 8.73 -5.24
C LYS A 76 -1.84 9.61 -6.49
N LYS A 77 -2.76 10.55 -6.74
CA LYS A 77 -2.68 11.48 -7.88
C LYS A 77 -1.44 12.36 -7.83
N THR A 78 -1.12 12.91 -6.66
CA THR A 78 0.05 13.78 -6.47
C THR A 78 1.35 13.05 -6.77
N VAL A 79 1.52 11.85 -6.21
CA VAL A 79 2.68 10.98 -6.48
C VAL A 79 2.75 10.67 -7.98
N PHE A 80 1.64 10.22 -8.58
CA PHE A 80 1.62 9.87 -10.00
C PHE A 80 2.05 11.04 -10.90
N HIS A 81 1.44 12.22 -10.74
CA HIS A 81 1.74 13.39 -11.57
C HIS A 81 3.15 13.93 -11.36
N PHE A 82 3.66 13.91 -10.12
CA PHE A 82 5.03 14.32 -9.86
C PHE A 82 5.98 13.43 -10.67
N PHE A 83 5.88 12.12 -10.51
CA PHE A 83 6.79 11.17 -11.13
C PHE A 83 6.58 10.97 -12.65
N GLN A 84 5.40 11.31 -13.17
CA GLN A 84 5.16 11.32 -14.62
C GLN A 84 5.88 12.47 -15.32
N ASN A 85 5.98 13.63 -14.64
CA ASN A 85 6.67 14.81 -15.17
C ASN A 85 8.13 14.88 -14.72
N TRP A 86 8.53 14.00 -13.79
CA TRP A 86 9.90 13.89 -13.30
C TRP A 86 10.80 13.26 -14.35
N HIS A 87 12.07 13.66 -14.35
CA HIS A 87 13.04 13.55 -15.46
C HIS A 87 13.41 12.14 -15.97
N ARG A 88 12.67 11.07 -15.65
CA ARG A 88 13.05 9.69 -15.95
C ARG A 88 12.00 8.88 -16.68
N ASP A 89 12.37 8.31 -17.82
CA ASP A 89 11.56 7.33 -18.55
C ASP A 89 12.09 5.93 -18.25
N TRP A 90 11.45 5.27 -17.30
CA TRP A 90 11.82 3.92 -16.85
C TRP A 90 11.76 2.86 -17.94
N LYS A 91 10.84 3.02 -18.90
CA LYS A 91 10.70 2.07 -19.99
C LYS A 91 11.88 2.22 -20.94
N GLN A 92 12.31 3.45 -21.21
CA GLN A 92 13.45 3.72 -22.07
C GLN A 92 14.79 3.42 -21.37
N GLU A 93 14.95 3.79 -20.11
CA GLU A 93 16.21 3.65 -19.36
C GLU A 93 16.46 2.22 -18.88
N PHE A 94 15.40 1.52 -18.46
CA PHE A 94 15.53 0.23 -17.77
C PHE A 94 14.72 -0.90 -18.40
N GLY A 95 13.92 -0.62 -19.44
CA GLY A 95 12.99 -1.61 -20.00
C GLY A 95 11.80 -1.91 -19.08
N VAL A 96 11.57 -1.11 -18.03
CA VAL A 96 10.58 -1.38 -17.00
C VAL A 96 9.32 -0.54 -17.20
N ARG A 97 8.16 -1.19 -17.22
CA ARG A 97 6.83 -0.56 -17.25
C ARG A 97 6.31 -0.42 -15.83
N MET A 98 6.15 0.81 -15.35
CA MET A 98 5.74 1.07 -13.97
C MET A 98 4.22 1.01 -13.76
N GLU A 99 3.41 1.05 -14.82
CA GLU A 99 1.95 1.07 -14.72
C GLU A 99 1.37 -0.13 -13.94
N PRO A 100 1.83 -1.39 -14.14
CA PRO A 100 1.37 -2.55 -13.36
C PRO A 100 1.78 -2.53 -11.89
N PHE A 101 2.76 -1.70 -11.54
CA PHE A 101 3.21 -1.48 -10.17
C PHE A 101 2.42 -0.37 -9.47
N PHE A 102 1.70 0.45 -10.23
CA PHE A 102 0.85 1.51 -9.69
C PHE A 102 -0.63 1.10 -9.61
N ASN A 103 -1.10 0.26 -10.56
CA ASN A 103 -2.43 -0.32 -10.56
C ASN A 103 -2.37 -1.81 -10.94
N LEU A 104 -3.17 -2.64 -10.27
CA LEU A 104 -3.34 -4.04 -10.64
C LEU A 104 -4.17 -4.20 -11.92
N ASN A 105 -5.14 -3.31 -12.13
CA ASN A 105 -5.97 -3.26 -13.32
C ASN A 105 -5.29 -2.47 -14.44
N ASN A 106 -5.45 -2.94 -15.67
CA ASN A 106 -4.99 -2.22 -16.85
C ASN A 106 -5.83 -0.94 -17.05
N PRO A 107 -5.24 0.28 -16.97
CA PRO A 107 -5.96 1.53 -17.14
C PRO A 107 -6.76 1.62 -18.45
N LYS A 108 -6.22 1.09 -19.56
CA LYS A 108 -6.87 1.14 -20.88
C LYS A 108 -8.14 0.29 -20.90
N GLN A 109 -8.10 -0.86 -20.25
CA GLN A 109 -9.26 -1.75 -20.14
C GLN A 109 -10.34 -1.10 -19.27
N VAL A 110 -9.96 -0.54 -18.12
CA VAL A 110 -10.89 0.17 -17.23
C VAL A 110 -11.53 1.36 -17.95
N HIS A 111 -10.73 2.15 -18.67
CA HIS A 111 -11.20 3.27 -19.48
C HIS A 111 -12.21 2.83 -20.56
N HIS A 112 -11.95 1.72 -21.23
CA HIS A 112 -12.86 1.17 -22.24
C HIS A 112 -14.21 0.78 -21.63
N ILE A 113 -14.21 0.05 -20.52
CA ILE A 113 -15.44 -0.36 -19.81
C ILE A 113 -16.21 0.88 -19.35
N LEU A 114 -15.53 1.84 -18.73
CA LEU A 114 -16.14 3.05 -18.21
C LEU A 114 -16.80 3.89 -19.31
N THR A 115 -16.11 4.11 -20.43
CA THR A 115 -16.64 4.85 -21.57
C THR A 115 -17.85 4.13 -22.17
N GLY A 116 -17.85 2.80 -22.20
CA GLY A 116 -18.98 1.99 -22.67
C GLY A 116 -20.25 2.12 -21.82
N CYS A 117 -20.13 2.41 -20.52
CA CYS A 117 -21.28 2.55 -19.61
C CYS A 117 -21.61 4.00 -19.22
N LYS A 118 -20.79 4.97 -19.63
CA LYS A 118 -20.90 6.41 -19.33
C LYS A 118 -22.32 6.99 -19.52
N SER A 119 -22.95 6.69 -20.65
CA SER A 119 -24.30 7.20 -21.00
C SER A 119 -25.41 6.66 -20.11
N ARG A 120 -25.21 5.52 -19.43
CA ARG A 120 -26.18 4.91 -18.53
C ARG A 120 -25.99 5.34 -17.09
N LEU A 121 -24.73 5.43 -16.64
CA LEU A 121 -24.39 5.67 -15.25
C LEU A 121 -24.40 7.16 -14.88
N PHE A 122 -23.82 8.03 -15.70
CA PHE A 122 -23.58 9.42 -15.29
C PHE A 122 -24.83 10.32 -15.30
N PRO A 123 -25.89 10.05 -16.09
CA PRO A 123 -27.17 10.73 -15.87
C PRO A 123 -27.80 10.44 -14.50
N VAL A 124 -27.32 9.44 -13.75
CA VAL A 124 -27.80 9.16 -12.39
C VAL A 124 -27.19 10.14 -11.38
N SER A 125 -25.93 10.54 -11.55
CA SER A 125 -25.27 11.52 -10.67
C SER A 125 -25.71 12.96 -10.95
N SER A 126 -26.11 13.28 -12.17
CA SER A 126 -26.58 14.64 -12.54
C SER A 126 -28.02 14.94 -12.14
N ARG A 127 -28.85 13.92 -11.85
CA ARG A 127 -30.22 14.13 -11.39
C ARG A 127 -30.25 14.32 -9.88
N HIS A 128 -30.88 15.42 -9.44
CA HIS A 128 -31.08 15.71 -8.03
C HIS A 128 -31.82 14.57 -7.32
N LEU A 129 -31.11 13.80 -6.49
CA LEU A 129 -31.64 12.58 -5.83
C LEU A 129 -32.95 12.87 -5.08
N ARG A 130 -33.01 14.02 -4.40
CA ARG A 130 -34.21 14.54 -3.72
C ARG A 130 -35.44 14.60 -4.64
N THR A 131 -35.30 15.20 -5.82
CA THR A 131 -36.39 15.34 -6.80
C THR A 131 -36.85 13.99 -7.31
N TYR A 132 -35.91 13.09 -7.60
CA TYR A 132 -36.24 11.71 -7.98
C TYR A 132 -37.02 11.01 -6.87
N LEU A 133 -36.52 11.02 -5.63
CA LEU A 133 -37.14 10.34 -4.49
C LEU A 133 -38.54 10.88 -4.20
N ALA A 134 -38.75 12.20 -4.28
CA ALA A 134 -40.07 12.80 -4.15
C ALA A 134 -41.05 12.30 -5.22
N GLY A 135 -40.57 12.13 -6.46
CA GLY A 135 -41.36 11.61 -7.59
C GLY A 135 -41.71 10.11 -7.49
N THR A 136 -41.01 9.33 -6.67
CA THR A 136 -41.31 7.90 -6.51
C THR A 136 -42.63 7.62 -5.76
N GLY A 137 -43.08 8.59 -4.94
CA GLY A 137 -44.19 8.40 -4.00
C GLY A 137 -43.88 7.46 -2.81
N LEU A 138 -42.63 7.01 -2.65
CA LEU A 138 -42.22 6.14 -1.53
C LEU A 138 -41.89 6.93 -0.26
N LEU A 139 -41.42 8.17 -0.44
CA LEU A 139 -41.10 9.12 0.61
C LEU A 139 -41.92 10.39 0.39
N ARG A 140 -42.46 10.95 1.47
CA ARG A 140 -43.18 12.21 1.40
C ARG A 140 -42.19 13.37 1.23
N LYS A 141 -42.59 14.41 0.51
CA LYS A 141 -41.73 15.56 0.18
C LYS A 141 -41.30 16.37 1.41
N ASP A 142 -42.16 16.48 2.42
CA ASP A 142 -41.86 17.10 3.72
C ASP A 142 -40.69 16.40 4.43
N ILE A 143 -40.72 15.07 4.51
CA ILE A 143 -39.67 14.26 5.12
C ILE A 143 -38.35 14.46 4.38
N LEU A 144 -38.38 14.39 3.04
CA LEU A 144 -37.18 14.62 2.24
C LEU A 144 -36.61 16.02 2.54
N ASN A 145 -37.43 17.07 2.49
CA ASN A 145 -37.03 18.45 2.74
C ASN A 145 -36.45 18.71 4.14
N SER A 146 -36.80 17.91 5.14
CA SER A 146 -36.18 17.99 6.48
C SER A 146 -34.78 17.37 6.59
N ILE A 147 -34.35 16.59 5.60
CA ILE A 147 -33.03 15.93 5.62
C ILE A 147 -32.00 16.86 4.93
N PRO A 148 -30.88 17.21 5.58
CA PRO A 148 -29.78 17.92 4.93
C PRO A 148 -29.21 17.14 3.74
N ASP A 149 -28.74 17.82 2.69
CA ASP A 149 -28.20 17.14 1.50
C ASP A 149 -27.02 16.21 1.81
N THR A 150 -26.19 16.57 2.80
CA THR A 150 -25.07 15.75 3.28
C THR A 150 -25.51 14.41 3.88
N LEU A 151 -26.73 14.32 4.40
CA LEU A 151 -27.29 13.12 5.04
C LEU A 151 -28.37 12.44 4.18
N LEU A 152 -28.64 12.97 2.99
CA LEU A 152 -29.78 12.56 2.17
C LEU A 152 -29.68 11.10 1.73
N ILE A 153 -28.49 10.66 1.29
CA ILE A 153 -28.24 9.29 0.82
C ILE A 153 -28.52 8.29 1.96
N GLU A 154 -27.82 8.43 3.08
CA GLU A 154 -27.92 7.51 4.22
C GLU A 154 -29.33 7.49 4.83
N SER A 155 -29.92 8.67 5.03
CA SER A 155 -31.25 8.78 5.64
C SER A 155 -32.34 8.21 4.74
N ALA A 156 -32.28 8.49 3.43
CA ALA A 156 -33.24 7.93 2.47
C ALA A 156 -33.11 6.41 2.36
N GLU A 157 -31.89 5.89 2.30
CA GLU A 157 -31.64 4.45 2.25
C GLU A 157 -32.23 3.74 3.47
N ARG A 158 -31.94 4.25 4.67
CA ARG A 158 -32.46 3.70 5.94
C ARG A 158 -33.99 3.68 5.97
N ILE A 159 -34.64 4.78 5.60
CA ILE A 159 -36.11 4.85 5.59
C ILE A 159 -36.71 3.85 4.59
N LEU A 160 -36.12 3.72 3.40
CA LEU A 160 -36.60 2.81 2.37
C LEU A 160 -36.38 1.34 2.75
N LYS A 161 -35.23 0.98 3.33
CA LYS A 161 -34.98 -0.37 3.87
C LYS A 161 -36.00 -0.76 4.94
N ASN A 162 -36.35 0.16 5.84
CA ASN A 162 -37.38 -0.09 6.85
C ASN A 162 -38.78 -0.34 6.25
N LYS A 163 -39.07 0.22 5.07
CA LYS A 163 -40.33 0.00 4.35
C LYS A 163 -40.36 -1.30 3.54
N GLN A 164 -39.22 -1.99 3.38
CA GLN A 164 -39.10 -3.17 2.52
C GLN A 164 -39.97 -4.34 2.99
N ALA A 165 -40.01 -4.60 4.29
CA ALA A 165 -40.82 -5.69 4.87
C ALA A 165 -42.32 -5.49 4.61
N GLY A 166 -42.83 -4.26 4.69
CA GLY A 166 -44.25 -3.93 4.52
C GLY A 166 -44.73 -3.81 3.07
N LEU A 167 -43.84 -3.95 2.08
CA LEU A 167 -44.17 -3.75 0.66
C LEU A 167 -43.96 -5.01 -0.20
N PHE A 168 -43.65 -6.15 0.42
CA PHE A 168 -43.41 -7.43 -0.27
C PHE A 168 -44.61 -7.84 -1.15
N GLY A 169 -44.35 -8.26 -2.40
CA GLY A 169 -45.40 -8.69 -3.34
C GLY A 169 -46.24 -7.59 -4.00
N SER A 170 -46.01 -6.30 -3.70
CA SER A 170 -46.76 -5.18 -4.29
C SER A 170 -46.05 -4.52 -5.48
N SER A 171 -46.77 -3.79 -6.34
CA SER A 171 -46.19 -2.93 -7.39
C SER A 171 -45.31 -1.79 -6.84
N LYS A 172 -45.37 -1.55 -5.52
CA LYS A 172 -44.47 -0.63 -4.80
C LYS A 172 -43.14 -1.30 -4.44
N SER A 173 -43.07 -2.63 -4.41
CA SER A 173 -41.83 -3.40 -4.16
C SER A 173 -40.79 -3.16 -5.25
N GLN A 174 -41.20 -3.24 -6.53
CA GLN A 174 -40.29 -2.99 -7.66
C GLN A 174 -39.79 -1.54 -7.69
N ARG A 175 -40.68 -0.58 -7.39
CA ARG A 175 -40.31 0.84 -7.24
C ARG A 175 -39.33 1.06 -6.08
N LEU A 176 -39.55 0.38 -4.95
CA LEU A 176 -38.65 0.42 -3.80
C LEU A 176 -37.25 -0.08 -4.17
N GLN A 177 -37.15 -1.25 -4.82
CA GLN A 177 -35.87 -1.79 -5.26
C GLN A 177 -35.17 -0.84 -6.24
N THR A 178 -35.91 -0.29 -7.22
CA THR A 178 -35.36 0.70 -8.15
C THR A 178 -34.81 1.93 -7.43
N ALA A 179 -35.51 2.41 -6.39
CA ALA A 179 -35.06 3.56 -5.60
C ALA A 179 -33.80 3.24 -4.78
N LEU A 180 -33.75 2.07 -4.13
CA LEU A 180 -32.58 1.61 -3.37
C LEU A 180 -31.35 1.43 -4.27
N THR A 181 -31.50 0.76 -5.42
CA THR A 181 -30.46 0.62 -6.43
C THR A 181 -29.96 1.99 -6.90
N ARG A 182 -30.85 2.96 -7.10
CA ARG A 182 -30.46 4.31 -7.53
C ARG A 182 -29.72 5.09 -6.45
N ILE A 183 -30.11 4.96 -5.18
CA ILE A 183 -29.37 5.54 -4.05
C ILE A 183 -27.97 4.92 -3.97
N ARG A 184 -27.86 3.59 -4.06
CA ARG A 184 -26.56 2.89 -4.08
C ARG A 184 -25.69 3.33 -5.24
N THR A 185 -26.26 3.45 -6.44
CA THR A 185 -25.56 3.96 -7.63
C THR A 185 -25.02 5.37 -7.37
N HIS A 186 -25.84 6.27 -6.83
CA HIS A 186 -25.43 7.64 -6.52
C HIS A 186 -24.32 7.69 -5.46
N HIS A 187 -24.38 6.81 -4.46
CA HIS A 187 -23.35 6.71 -3.43
C HIS A 187 -21.99 6.26 -4.00
N ILE A 188 -21.98 5.21 -4.84
CA ILE A 188 -20.76 4.71 -5.47
C ILE A 188 -20.13 5.77 -6.39
N LEU A 189 -20.96 6.43 -7.21
CA LEU A 189 -20.51 7.50 -8.11
C LEU A 189 -19.96 8.70 -7.33
N ALA A 190 -20.61 9.11 -6.24
CA ALA A 190 -20.12 10.20 -5.38
C ALA A 190 -18.79 9.85 -4.70
N ARG A 191 -18.61 8.60 -4.25
CA ARG A 191 -17.34 8.12 -3.69
C ARG A 191 -16.21 8.25 -4.71
N ILE A 192 -16.44 7.85 -5.96
CA ILE A 192 -15.45 8.00 -7.03
C ILE A 192 -15.16 9.47 -7.36
N GLN A 193 -16.17 10.34 -7.42
CA GLN A 193 -15.96 11.79 -7.60
C GLN A 193 -15.05 12.38 -6.54
N LYS A 194 -15.25 11.95 -5.28
CA LYS A 194 -14.43 12.36 -4.14
C LYS A 194 -12.99 11.86 -4.31
N THR A 195 -12.79 10.59 -4.61
CA THR A 195 -11.46 9.98 -4.82
C THR A 195 -10.65 10.67 -5.92
N ILE A 196 -11.27 10.95 -7.07
CA ILE A 196 -10.57 11.58 -8.19
C ILE A 196 -10.46 13.11 -8.07
N SER A 197 -11.18 13.71 -7.13
CA SER A 197 -11.35 15.16 -6.96
C SER A 197 -11.80 15.84 -8.26
N GLY A 198 -12.85 15.32 -8.90
CA GLY A 198 -13.26 15.76 -10.24
C GLY A 198 -14.66 15.29 -10.67
N ASP A 199 -15.10 15.77 -11.83
CA ASP A 199 -16.40 15.44 -12.41
C ASP A 199 -16.36 14.10 -13.16
N LEU A 200 -17.37 13.25 -12.95
CA LEU A 200 -17.54 12.01 -13.70
C LEU A 200 -17.74 12.27 -15.19
N ALA A 201 -18.43 13.35 -15.55
CA ALA A 201 -18.65 13.66 -16.95
C ALA A 201 -17.35 13.94 -17.72
N ALA A 202 -16.29 14.36 -17.02
CA ALA A 202 -15.00 14.72 -17.57
C ALA A 202 -13.95 13.59 -17.55
N PHE A 203 -14.34 12.33 -17.26
CA PHE A 203 -13.38 11.22 -17.28
C PHE A 203 -12.65 11.10 -18.61
N ASP A 204 -11.32 11.09 -18.50
CA ASP A 204 -10.38 10.91 -19.59
C ASP A 204 -9.43 9.73 -19.28
N GLN A 205 -8.40 9.59 -20.12
CA GLN A 205 -7.41 8.53 -19.97
C GLN A 205 -6.46 8.79 -18.80
N GLU A 206 -6.20 10.06 -18.46
CA GLU A 206 -5.30 10.46 -17.38
C GLU A 206 -5.86 10.04 -16.03
N ILE A 207 -7.14 10.33 -15.75
CA ILE A 207 -7.81 9.88 -14.53
C ILE A 207 -7.80 8.36 -14.40
N THR A 208 -8.05 7.64 -15.50
CA THR A 208 -7.99 6.17 -15.46
C THR A 208 -6.57 5.63 -15.29
N ALA A 209 -5.54 6.36 -15.75
CA ALA A 209 -4.14 5.98 -15.52
C ALA A 209 -3.77 6.06 -14.04
N VAL A 210 -4.32 7.04 -13.32
CA VAL A 210 -4.10 7.21 -11.88
C VAL A 210 -4.95 6.22 -11.07
N PHE A 211 -6.25 6.11 -11.37
CA PHE A 211 -7.23 5.49 -10.46
C PHE A 211 -7.87 4.20 -11.00
N ALA A 212 -7.15 3.43 -11.83
CA ALA A 212 -7.71 2.25 -12.49
C ALA A 212 -8.31 1.25 -11.50
N ASP A 213 -7.64 1.00 -10.38
CA ASP A 213 -8.10 0.04 -9.36
C ASP A 213 -9.36 0.51 -8.64
N GLU A 214 -9.41 1.79 -8.25
CA GLU A 214 -10.55 2.38 -7.56
C GLU A 214 -11.78 2.42 -8.48
N ILE A 215 -11.59 2.78 -9.75
CA ILE A 215 -12.65 2.80 -10.75
C ILE A 215 -13.12 1.37 -11.06
N ALA A 216 -12.19 0.41 -11.20
CA ALA A 216 -12.53 -0.99 -11.41
C ALA A 216 -13.41 -1.54 -10.27
N HIS A 217 -13.07 -1.21 -9.02
CA HIS A 217 -13.86 -1.59 -7.86
C HIS A 217 -15.28 -1.00 -7.92
N ALA A 218 -15.42 0.28 -8.24
CA ALA A 218 -16.73 0.91 -8.40
C ALA A 218 -17.55 0.31 -9.56
N LEU A 219 -16.93 0.02 -10.70
CA LEU A 219 -17.58 -0.64 -11.82
C LEU A 219 -18.09 -2.03 -11.44
N TYR A 220 -17.31 -2.80 -10.68
CA TYR A 220 -17.74 -4.09 -10.16
C TYR A 220 -18.91 -3.97 -9.18
N GLU A 221 -18.86 -3.05 -8.21
CA GLU A 221 -19.98 -2.83 -7.28
C GLU A 221 -21.27 -2.43 -8.03
N LEU A 222 -21.15 -1.55 -9.04
CA LEU A 222 -22.27 -1.15 -9.89
C LEU A 222 -22.81 -2.31 -10.74
N SER A 223 -21.97 -3.27 -11.11
CA SER A 223 -22.36 -4.41 -11.94
C SER A 223 -23.41 -5.31 -11.29
N SER A 224 -23.50 -5.28 -9.95
CA SER A 224 -24.52 -6.01 -9.17
C SER A 224 -25.93 -5.49 -9.44
N ASP A 225 -26.06 -4.21 -9.78
CA ASP A 225 -27.32 -3.50 -9.93
C ASP A 225 -27.62 -3.14 -11.40
N HIS A 226 -26.56 -2.91 -12.19
CA HIS A 226 -26.63 -2.55 -13.60
C HIS A 226 -25.69 -3.48 -14.37
N PRO A 227 -26.16 -4.25 -15.35
CA PRO A 227 -25.26 -5.08 -16.16
C PRO A 227 -24.20 -4.21 -16.87
N ILE A 228 -22.95 -4.33 -16.42
CA ILE A 228 -21.77 -3.69 -17.02
C ILE A 228 -20.94 -4.83 -17.64
N PRO A 229 -20.80 -4.89 -18.97
CA PRO A 229 -20.01 -5.92 -19.62
C PRO A 229 -18.55 -5.90 -19.17
N GLN A 230 -17.90 -7.07 -19.20
CA GLN A 230 -16.45 -7.25 -18.99
C GLN A 230 -15.93 -6.95 -17.57
N THR A 231 -16.81 -6.74 -16.59
CA THR A 231 -16.40 -6.57 -15.18
C THR A 231 -15.79 -7.83 -14.57
N ASP A 232 -16.08 -9.01 -15.14
CA ASP A 232 -15.51 -10.28 -14.70
C ASP A 232 -13.98 -10.35 -14.87
N HIS A 233 -13.43 -9.58 -15.80
CA HIS A 233 -11.99 -9.49 -16.07
C HIS A 233 -11.26 -8.47 -15.19
N LEU A 234 -11.99 -7.70 -14.37
CA LEU A 234 -11.40 -6.74 -13.46
C LEU A 234 -10.85 -7.43 -12.21
N ILE A 235 -9.71 -6.95 -11.74
CA ILE A 235 -9.09 -7.38 -10.49
C ILE A 235 -9.71 -6.56 -9.36
N VAL A 236 -10.61 -7.19 -8.61
CA VAL A 236 -11.40 -6.56 -7.54
C VAL A 236 -11.63 -7.57 -6.42
N ARG A 237 -11.88 -7.06 -5.21
CA ARG A 237 -12.31 -7.89 -4.07
C ARG A 237 -13.79 -8.28 -4.23
N LYS A 238 -14.02 -9.57 -4.46
CA LYS A 238 -15.32 -10.25 -4.53
C LYS A 238 -15.67 -10.95 -3.21
N GLY A 239 -14.71 -11.09 -2.30
CA GLY A 239 -14.89 -11.71 -0.99
C GLY A 239 -14.79 -13.24 -1.01
N LYS A 240 -14.12 -13.81 -2.00
CA LYS A 240 -14.00 -15.26 -2.17
C LYS A 240 -12.61 -15.67 -2.68
N GLY A 241 -11.99 -16.63 -2.02
CA GLY A 241 -10.65 -17.11 -2.36
C GLY A 241 -9.57 -16.08 -2.01
N VAL A 242 -8.42 -16.19 -2.68
CA VAL A 242 -7.30 -15.28 -2.52
C VAL A 242 -7.46 -14.07 -3.45
N GLU A 243 -7.43 -12.87 -2.89
CA GLU A 243 -7.66 -11.61 -3.62
C GLU A 243 -6.60 -10.57 -3.25
N PHE A 244 -6.40 -9.58 -4.11
CA PHE A 244 -5.27 -8.65 -4.04
C PHE A 244 -5.69 -7.20 -4.19
N GLU A 245 -5.01 -6.31 -3.48
CA GLU A 245 -5.15 -4.86 -3.59
C GLU A 245 -3.80 -4.21 -3.28
N PHE A 246 -3.44 -3.12 -3.96
CA PHE A 246 -2.35 -2.28 -3.46
C PHE A 246 -2.83 -1.45 -2.27
N ALA A 247 -1.95 -1.20 -1.31
CA ALA A 247 -2.25 -0.27 -0.24
C ALA A 247 -2.57 1.12 -0.81
N SER A 248 -3.73 1.67 -0.44
CA SER A 248 -4.13 3.02 -0.83
C SER A 248 -3.18 4.04 -0.23
N ARG A 249 -2.79 5.08 -0.99
CA ARG A 249 -1.96 6.19 -0.50
C ARG A 249 -2.78 7.20 0.30
N ASP A 250 -3.50 6.73 1.29
CA ASP A 250 -4.34 7.50 2.19
C ASP A 250 -4.00 7.20 3.66
N LEU A 251 -4.81 7.67 4.61
CA LEU A 251 -4.58 7.45 6.04
C LEU A 251 -4.51 5.96 6.42
N THR A 252 -5.18 5.07 5.66
CA THR A 252 -5.16 3.63 5.93
C THR A 252 -3.78 3.00 5.70
N TYR A 253 -2.94 3.59 4.84
CA TYR A 253 -1.55 3.18 4.63
C TYR A 253 -0.76 3.18 5.94
N LEU A 254 -0.91 4.26 6.73
CA LEU A 254 -0.20 4.47 8.00
C LEU A 254 -0.67 3.50 9.09
N MET A 255 -1.84 2.87 8.92
CA MET A 255 -2.42 1.94 9.88
C MET A 255 -2.03 0.49 9.63
N LEU A 256 -1.45 0.16 8.48
CA LEU A 256 -1.16 -1.23 8.09
C LEU A 256 -0.24 -1.94 9.08
N GLY A 257 0.79 -1.26 9.59
CA GLY A 257 1.71 -1.85 10.57
C GLY A 257 1.01 -2.27 11.87
N LYS A 258 -0.09 -1.59 12.25
CA LYS A 258 -0.90 -1.96 13.41
C LYS A 258 -1.79 -3.18 13.13
N GLU A 259 -2.26 -3.35 11.89
CA GLU A 259 -3.08 -4.50 11.48
C GLU A 259 -2.25 -5.80 11.44
N THR A 260 -1.02 -5.73 10.94
CA THR A 260 -0.06 -6.86 10.93
C THR A 260 0.69 -7.01 12.25
N GLY A 261 0.84 -5.91 12.99
CA GLY A 261 1.64 -5.86 14.20
C GLY A 261 3.12 -6.01 13.93
N ASP A 262 3.65 -5.40 12.88
CA ASP A 262 5.10 -5.44 12.56
C ASP A 262 5.84 -4.21 13.13
N CYS A 263 7.12 -4.05 12.76
CA CYS A 263 7.96 -2.94 13.20
C CYS A 263 7.50 -1.55 12.75
N THR A 264 6.51 -1.47 11.85
CA THR A 264 5.91 -0.25 11.33
C THR A 264 4.63 0.15 12.06
N ALA A 265 4.20 -0.59 13.09
CA ALA A 265 3.11 -0.18 13.96
C ALA A 265 3.44 1.14 14.68
N ASP A 266 2.47 2.01 14.94
CA ASP A 266 2.70 3.31 15.60
C ASP A 266 3.12 3.20 17.09
N LYS A 267 2.98 2.00 17.69
CA LYS A 267 3.29 1.76 19.11
C LYS A 267 3.90 0.38 19.33
N THR A 268 4.91 0.32 20.18
CA THR A 268 5.61 -0.92 20.59
C THR A 268 4.71 -2.05 21.11
N PRO A 269 3.64 -1.79 21.91
CA PRO A 269 2.75 -2.88 22.33
C PRO A 269 2.02 -3.58 21.19
N PHE A 270 1.95 -2.97 20.00
CA PHE A 270 1.38 -3.56 18.80
C PHE A 270 2.41 -4.30 17.95
N GLN A 271 3.72 -4.15 18.22
CA GLN A 271 4.78 -4.86 17.48
C GLN A 271 4.87 -6.32 17.92
N ALA A 272 5.05 -7.19 16.93
CA ALA A 272 5.35 -8.60 17.05
C ALA A 272 6.68 -8.83 17.76
N ASP A 273 7.71 -8.14 17.28
CA ASP A 273 9.03 -8.10 17.88
C ASP A 273 9.22 -6.74 18.57
N ARG A 274 9.33 -6.77 19.89
CA ARG A 274 9.56 -5.58 20.71
C ARG A 274 11.04 -5.23 20.87
N ASN A 275 11.93 -6.12 20.44
CA ASN A 275 13.37 -5.91 20.43
C ASN A 275 13.82 -5.19 19.14
N ILE A 276 13.05 -5.33 18.06
CA ILE A 276 13.23 -4.51 16.86
C ILE A 276 12.74 -3.09 17.13
N GLU A 277 13.58 -2.12 16.78
CA GLU A 277 13.23 -0.72 16.94
C GLU A 277 12.00 -0.35 16.11
N ASN A 278 11.13 0.46 16.69
CA ASN A 278 9.97 0.98 15.98
C ASN A 278 10.41 1.90 14.84
N ILE A 279 10.11 1.51 13.61
CA ILE A 279 10.44 2.27 12.41
C ILE A 279 9.21 2.90 11.76
N TYR A 280 8.14 3.16 12.51
CA TYR A 280 6.92 3.83 12.01
C TYR A 280 7.23 5.06 11.13
N TRP A 281 8.29 5.80 11.45
CA TRP A 281 8.70 6.99 10.72
C TRP A 281 9.22 6.73 9.30
N THR A 282 9.59 5.50 8.94
CA THR A 282 10.01 5.13 7.57
C THR A 282 8.81 4.91 6.65
N VAL A 283 7.59 4.80 7.18
CA VAL A 283 6.36 4.65 6.37
C VAL A 283 6.04 5.93 5.59
N PHE A 284 6.42 7.09 6.13
CA PHE A 284 6.17 8.41 5.53
C PHE A 284 6.91 8.66 4.20
N PRO A 285 8.19 8.28 4.02
CA PRO A 285 8.78 8.28 2.70
C PRO A 285 8.16 7.23 1.77
N TRP A 286 7.82 6.03 2.25
CA TRP A 286 7.24 4.98 1.41
C TRP A 286 5.91 5.39 0.74
N ILE A 287 5.04 6.09 1.47
CA ILE A 287 3.76 6.56 0.90
C ILE A 287 3.93 7.65 -0.18
N LEU A 288 5.11 8.28 -0.26
CA LEU A 288 5.45 9.23 -1.34
C LEU A 288 6.24 8.58 -2.48
N ASP A 289 6.91 7.47 -2.23
CA ASP A 289 7.77 6.81 -3.21
C ASP A 289 6.96 5.96 -4.19
N ARG A 290 6.98 6.27 -5.49
CA ARG A 290 6.28 5.46 -6.52
C ARG A 290 6.82 4.04 -6.63
N ASN A 291 8.07 3.82 -6.23
CA ASN A 291 8.78 2.55 -6.33
C ASN A 291 8.64 1.71 -5.07
N TYR A 292 7.92 2.17 -4.06
CA TYR A 292 7.56 1.36 -2.91
C TYR A 292 6.06 1.05 -2.93
N GLN A 293 5.73 -0.24 -2.97
CA GLN A 293 4.34 -0.71 -3.00
C GLN A 293 4.12 -1.79 -1.96
N ILE A 294 2.94 -1.75 -1.34
CA ILE A 294 2.50 -2.78 -0.42
C ILE A 294 1.34 -3.53 -1.07
N LEU A 295 1.57 -4.78 -1.44
CA LEU A 295 0.53 -5.68 -1.91
C LEU A 295 -0.20 -6.26 -0.70
N LYS A 296 -1.48 -5.94 -0.56
CA LYS A 296 -2.38 -6.53 0.43
C LYS A 296 -2.99 -7.80 -0.13
N VAL A 297 -2.96 -8.86 0.66
CA VAL A 297 -3.56 -10.15 0.33
C VAL A 297 -4.75 -10.39 1.23
N TYR A 298 -5.85 -10.78 0.61
CA TYR A 298 -7.11 -11.10 1.24
C TYR A 298 -7.43 -12.58 1.03
N TYR A 299 -8.04 -13.20 2.03
CA TYR A 299 -8.61 -14.54 1.92
C TYR A 299 -10.07 -14.50 2.38
N ASP A 300 -10.99 -14.88 1.49
CA ASP A 300 -12.44 -14.81 1.72
C ASP A 300 -12.90 -13.46 2.29
N GLY A 301 -12.42 -12.38 1.63
CA GLY A 301 -12.75 -11.00 1.97
C GLY A 301 -12.02 -10.41 3.18
N ARG A 302 -11.17 -11.18 3.87
CA ARG A 302 -10.42 -10.72 5.05
C ARG A 302 -8.96 -10.44 4.69
N PHE A 303 -8.43 -9.30 5.11
CA PHE A 303 -7.00 -9.03 4.99
C PHE A 303 -6.21 -10.01 5.86
N VAL A 304 -5.18 -10.66 5.32
CA VAL A 304 -4.42 -11.71 6.01
C VAL A 304 -2.91 -11.49 6.03
N LEU A 305 -2.35 -10.87 4.99
CA LEU A 305 -0.93 -10.51 4.96
C LEU A 305 -0.70 -9.34 4.00
N LYS A 306 0.42 -8.64 4.19
CA LYS A 306 0.95 -7.67 3.24
C LYS A 306 2.35 -8.04 2.81
N VAL A 307 2.70 -7.68 1.57
CA VAL A 307 4.01 -7.89 0.98
C VAL A 307 4.58 -6.55 0.54
N HIS A 308 5.76 -6.22 1.05
CA HIS A 308 6.50 -5.02 0.69
C HIS A 308 7.30 -5.30 -0.58
N MET A 309 7.13 -4.47 -1.59
CA MET A 309 7.76 -4.65 -2.90
C MET A 309 8.39 -3.35 -3.38
N LEU A 310 9.53 -3.48 -4.04
CA LEU A 310 10.19 -2.39 -4.73
C LEU A 310 11.09 -2.93 -5.85
N PRO A 311 11.17 -2.26 -7.02
CA PRO A 311 12.20 -2.58 -8.00
C PRO A 311 13.57 -2.08 -7.51
N LEU A 312 14.59 -2.92 -7.62
CA LEU A 312 15.98 -2.59 -7.30
C LEU A 312 16.86 -2.85 -8.51
N TYR A 313 17.90 -2.05 -8.66
CA TYR A 313 18.99 -2.34 -9.57
C TYR A 313 20.08 -3.10 -8.81
N ILE A 314 20.54 -4.21 -9.37
CA ILE A 314 21.68 -4.95 -8.83
C ILE A 314 22.86 -4.77 -9.77
N SER A 315 23.97 -4.28 -9.23
CA SER A 315 25.23 -4.12 -9.96
C SER A 315 26.36 -4.89 -9.29
N HIS A 316 26.84 -5.95 -9.94
CA HIS A 316 27.93 -6.79 -9.45
C HIS A 316 28.64 -7.49 -10.60
N GLU A 317 29.96 -7.29 -10.78
CA GLU A 317 30.92 -7.92 -11.72
C GLU A 317 30.41 -8.40 -13.11
N ASN A 318 29.39 -9.26 -13.20
CA ASN A 318 28.76 -9.79 -14.41
C ASN A 318 27.22 -9.66 -14.43
N MET A 319 26.63 -8.89 -13.52
CA MET A 319 25.19 -8.73 -13.35
C MET A 319 24.86 -7.25 -13.20
N ASP A 320 24.12 -6.73 -14.18
CA ASP A 320 23.54 -5.40 -14.19
C ASP A 320 22.09 -5.55 -14.63
N LYS A 321 21.17 -5.66 -13.65
CA LYS A 321 19.76 -5.97 -13.92
C LYS A 321 18.82 -5.31 -12.94
N ILE A 322 17.58 -5.15 -13.36
CA ILE A 322 16.47 -4.76 -12.48
C ILE A 322 15.81 -6.02 -11.95
N VAL A 323 15.58 -6.05 -10.65
CA VAL A 323 14.82 -7.12 -9.99
C VAL A 323 13.61 -6.53 -9.31
N LEU A 324 12.54 -7.33 -9.20
CA LEU A 324 11.42 -7.00 -8.33
C LEU A 324 11.72 -7.61 -6.97
N ALA A 325 12.05 -6.76 -6.03
CA ALA A 325 12.45 -7.14 -4.70
C ALA A 325 11.23 -7.25 -3.79
N VAL A 326 11.13 -8.36 -3.05
CA VAL A 326 10.20 -8.56 -1.95
C VAL A 326 10.97 -8.30 -0.65
N ASP A 327 10.76 -7.13 -0.08
CA ASP A 327 11.51 -6.59 1.06
C ASP A 327 11.10 -7.24 2.38
N ALA A 328 9.80 -7.48 2.57
CA ALA A 328 9.25 -8.09 3.77
C ALA A 328 7.87 -8.70 3.50
N VAL A 329 7.55 -9.77 4.21
CA VAL A 329 6.20 -10.36 4.24
C VAL A 329 5.66 -10.31 5.66
N GLU A 330 4.55 -9.63 5.88
CA GLU A 330 4.00 -9.42 7.22
C GLU A 330 2.58 -9.97 7.31
N THR A 331 2.32 -10.86 8.27
CA THR A 331 0.99 -11.47 8.44
C THR A 331 0.25 -10.88 9.64
N ILE A 332 -1.08 -10.96 9.62
CA ILE A 332 -1.92 -10.59 10.76
C ILE A 332 -1.76 -11.60 11.90
N ARG A 333 -2.06 -11.18 13.13
CA ARG A 333 -1.99 -12.04 14.33
C ARG A 333 -2.70 -13.39 14.19
N ALA A 334 -3.83 -13.43 13.49
CA ALA A 334 -4.60 -14.66 13.29
C ALA A 334 -3.94 -15.70 12.36
N PHE A 335 -2.85 -15.32 11.71
CA PHE A 335 -2.10 -16.14 10.76
C PHE A 335 -0.68 -16.46 11.25
N ARG A 336 -0.35 -16.07 12.48
CA ARG A 336 0.97 -16.20 13.10
C ARG A 336 1.09 -17.43 13.98
N ASP A 337 2.14 -18.20 13.77
CA ASP A 337 2.37 -19.50 14.43
C ASP A 337 2.84 -19.37 15.87
N ASP A 338 3.43 -18.22 16.22
CA ASP A 338 3.79 -17.87 17.59
C ASP A 338 2.61 -17.35 18.43
N LEU A 339 1.42 -17.18 17.83
CA LEU A 339 0.21 -16.67 18.48
C LEU A 339 -1.00 -17.62 18.27
N PRO A 340 -0.90 -18.90 18.68
CA PRO A 340 -1.92 -19.91 18.41
C PRO A 340 -3.30 -19.56 18.99
N GLU A 341 -3.36 -18.79 20.08
CA GLU A 341 -4.61 -18.35 20.71
C GLU A 341 -5.42 -17.35 19.87
N PHE A 342 -4.77 -16.67 18.91
CA PHE A 342 -5.44 -15.83 17.91
C PHE A 342 -5.66 -16.56 16.58
N GLY A 343 -5.07 -17.76 16.44
CA GLY A 343 -5.01 -18.53 15.22
C GLY A 343 -6.38 -18.89 14.67
N ARG A 344 -6.51 -18.89 13.35
CA ARG A 344 -7.72 -19.33 12.65
C ARG A 344 -7.50 -20.61 11.84
N PRO A 345 -8.27 -21.69 12.10
CA PRO A 345 -8.08 -22.97 11.43
C PRO A 345 -8.12 -22.89 9.91
N ASP A 346 -9.06 -22.13 9.34
CA ASP A 346 -9.19 -21.98 7.90
C ASP A 346 -7.98 -21.30 7.25
N LEU A 347 -7.35 -20.33 7.93
CA LEU A 347 -6.10 -19.72 7.45
C LEU A 347 -4.94 -20.72 7.54
N TRP A 348 -4.87 -21.49 8.63
CA TRP A 348 -3.81 -22.48 8.85
C TRP A 348 -3.83 -23.61 7.83
N GLU A 349 -5.02 -24.12 7.52
CA GLU A 349 -5.24 -25.16 6.52
C GLU A 349 -4.84 -24.67 5.12
N ASN A 350 -5.15 -23.42 4.80
CA ASN A 350 -4.91 -22.84 3.47
C ASN A 350 -3.60 -22.04 3.37
N ARG A 351 -2.73 -22.07 4.38
CA ARG A 351 -1.56 -21.17 4.46
C ARG A 351 -0.63 -21.23 3.25
N LYS A 352 -0.33 -22.46 2.80
CA LYS A 352 0.55 -22.71 1.66
C LYS A 352 -0.08 -22.20 0.36
N GLU A 353 -1.39 -22.42 0.21
CA GLU A 353 -2.14 -21.96 -0.96
C GLU A 353 -2.21 -20.43 -1.02
N ILE A 354 -2.56 -19.79 0.10
CA ILE A 354 -2.63 -18.32 0.21
C ILE A 354 -1.28 -17.70 -0.16
N PHE A 355 -0.19 -18.22 0.43
CA PHE A 355 1.14 -17.66 0.17
C PHE A 355 1.63 -17.97 -1.25
N HIS A 356 1.36 -19.18 -1.76
CA HIS A 356 1.67 -19.53 -3.15
C HIS A 356 0.98 -18.59 -4.14
N GLN A 357 -0.31 -18.32 -3.97
CA GLN A 357 -1.03 -17.36 -4.82
C GLN A 357 -0.48 -15.93 -4.70
N ALA A 358 -0.03 -15.52 -3.51
CA ALA A 358 0.66 -14.24 -3.35
C ALA A 358 1.95 -14.18 -4.19
N LEU A 359 2.79 -15.23 -4.15
CA LEU A 359 4.00 -15.32 -4.98
C LEU A 359 3.65 -15.31 -6.49
N GLN A 360 2.62 -16.05 -6.92
CA GLN A 360 2.16 -16.03 -8.30
C GLN A 360 1.69 -14.65 -8.75
N LYS A 361 1.02 -13.90 -7.86
CA LYS A 361 0.61 -12.53 -8.14
C LYS A 361 1.81 -11.59 -8.30
N ILE A 362 2.82 -11.73 -7.45
CA ILE A 362 4.07 -10.97 -7.54
C ILE A 362 4.79 -11.28 -8.86
N ILE A 363 4.86 -12.55 -9.26
CA ILE A 363 5.37 -12.98 -10.57
C ILE A 363 4.60 -12.33 -11.71
N ALA A 364 3.27 -12.32 -11.65
CA ALA A 364 2.44 -11.68 -12.67
C ALA A 364 2.69 -10.16 -12.75
N ILE A 365 2.89 -9.49 -11.61
CA ILE A 365 3.25 -8.06 -11.55
C ILE A 365 4.63 -7.84 -12.20
N GLY A 366 5.66 -8.60 -11.79
CA GLY A 366 7.01 -8.49 -12.36
C GLY A 366 7.03 -8.71 -13.88
N ASN A 367 6.36 -9.76 -14.37
CA ASN A 367 6.23 -10.03 -15.80
C ASN A 367 5.52 -8.89 -16.55
N ALA A 368 4.46 -8.31 -15.96
CA ALA A 368 3.77 -7.17 -16.54
C ALA A 368 4.66 -5.93 -16.56
N MET A 369 5.54 -5.75 -15.57
CA MET A 369 6.55 -4.70 -15.56
C MET A 369 7.67 -4.94 -16.57
N GLY A 370 7.87 -6.16 -17.06
CA GLY A 370 9.02 -6.53 -17.89
C GLY A 370 10.26 -6.92 -17.07
N ILE A 371 10.08 -7.22 -15.78
CA ILE A 371 11.13 -7.66 -14.87
C ILE A 371 11.14 -9.20 -14.84
N GLU A 372 12.29 -9.78 -15.16
CA GLU A 372 12.43 -11.23 -15.27
C GLU A 372 12.71 -11.90 -13.91
N ASP A 373 13.46 -11.22 -13.05
CA ASP A 373 13.99 -11.73 -11.79
C ASP A 373 13.26 -11.13 -10.58
N ILE A 374 12.91 -11.98 -9.62
CA ILE A 374 12.13 -11.66 -8.43
C ILE A 374 12.75 -12.34 -7.22
N TYR A 375 13.28 -11.52 -6.32
CA TYR A 375 14.04 -11.96 -5.15
C TYR A 375 13.38 -11.50 -3.87
N ALA A 376 13.23 -12.40 -2.92
CA ALA A 376 12.69 -12.11 -1.61
C ALA A 376 13.77 -12.12 -0.55
N GLU A 377 13.77 -11.10 0.30
CA GLU A 377 14.36 -11.27 1.61
C GLU A 377 13.56 -12.28 2.41
N LYS A 378 14.27 -13.15 3.13
CA LYS A 378 13.68 -14.15 4.02
C LYS A 378 13.21 -13.53 5.35
N PHE A 379 12.73 -12.28 5.30
CA PHE A 379 12.28 -11.49 6.46
C PHE A 379 10.75 -11.48 6.54
N SER A 380 10.24 -11.78 7.74
CA SER A 380 8.82 -11.79 8.06
C SER A 380 8.62 -11.79 9.57
N ASN A 381 7.53 -11.22 10.08
CA ASN A 381 7.08 -11.43 11.48
C ASN A 381 6.55 -12.86 11.78
N THR A 382 6.53 -13.76 10.80
CA THR A 382 5.87 -15.07 10.88
C THR A 382 6.81 -16.21 10.51
N PHE A 383 6.95 -17.23 11.35
CA PHE A 383 8.00 -18.24 11.15
C PHE A 383 7.72 -19.14 9.94
N TRP A 384 6.50 -19.65 9.78
CA TRP A 384 6.17 -20.50 8.63
C TRP A 384 6.37 -19.82 7.26
N VAL A 385 6.27 -18.48 7.20
CA VAL A 385 6.58 -17.72 5.96
C VAL A 385 8.07 -17.78 5.68
N ARG A 386 8.91 -17.57 6.71
CA ARG A 386 10.37 -17.67 6.58
C ARG A 386 10.78 -19.09 6.19
N ASP A 387 10.16 -20.10 6.80
CA ASP A 387 10.36 -21.52 6.48
C ASP A 387 10.04 -21.80 4.99
N TYR A 388 8.88 -21.32 4.51
CA TYR A 388 8.52 -21.44 3.10
C TYR A 388 9.54 -20.78 2.16
N LEU A 389 10.03 -19.58 2.51
CA LEU A 389 11.05 -18.88 1.71
C LEU A 389 12.43 -19.56 1.79
N ASN A 390 12.74 -20.26 2.87
CA ASN A 390 13.99 -21.03 3.01
C ASN A 390 14.02 -22.26 2.09
N ASP A 391 12.86 -22.83 1.75
CA ASP A 391 12.74 -23.98 0.85
C ASP A 391 12.94 -23.61 -0.64
N LEU A 392 12.91 -22.32 -0.98
CA LEU A 392 13.17 -21.84 -2.33
C LEU A 392 14.68 -21.82 -2.63
N PRO A 393 15.08 -21.90 -3.92
CA PRO A 393 16.47 -21.68 -4.30
C PRO A 393 16.97 -20.35 -3.75
N GLU A 394 18.25 -20.27 -3.39
CA GLU A 394 18.82 -19.09 -2.77
C GLU A 394 19.98 -18.50 -3.56
N ILE A 395 20.11 -17.18 -3.47
CA ILE A 395 21.25 -16.43 -3.98
C ILE A 395 21.83 -15.57 -2.86
N PHE A 396 23.10 -15.22 -3.01
CA PHE A 396 23.80 -14.37 -2.07
C PHE A 396 24.21 -13.08 -2.75
N LEU A 397 23.81 -11.95 -2.18
CA LEU A 397 24.14 -10.64 -2.73
C LEU A 397 24.81 -9.79 -1.66
N HIS A 398 25.78 -8.99 -2.10
CA HIS A 398 26.36 -7.97 -1.24
C HIS A 398 25.39 -6.78 -1.18
N VAL A 399 24.98 -6.34 0.01
CA VAL A 399 23.94 -5.31 0.17
C VAL A 399 24.30 -3.96 -0.47
N ASN A 400 25.59 -3.65 -0.60
CA ASN A 400 26.06 -2.43 -1.27
C ASN A 400 25.81 -2.44 -2.78
N ASN A 401 25.58 -3.61 -3.36
CA ASN A 401 25.31 -3.77 -4.79
C ASN A 401 23.82 -3.61 -5.11
N LEU A 402 22.97 -3.53 -4.07
CA LEU A 402 21.55 -3.27 -4.17
C LEU A 402 21.32 -1.75 -4.21
N ILE A 403 20.92 -1.25 -5.37
CA ILE A 403 20.72 0.16 -5.63
C ILE A 403 19.22 0.42 -5.75
N LYS A 404 18.73 1.35 -4.94
CA LYS A 404 17.35 1.82 -5.07
C LYS A 404 17.26 2.66 -6.33
N LEU A 405 16.25 2.38 -7.14
CA LEU A 405 15.89 3.21 -8.28
C LEU A 405 15.05 4.41 -7.85
N ASP A 406 15.32 5.56 -8.45
CA ASP A 406 14.86 6.90 -8.04
C ASP A 406 15.26 7.14 -6.57
N GLU A 407 16.41 7.78 -6.37
CA GLU A 407 16.97 8.01 -5.04
C GLU A 407 16.01 8.80 -4.15
N LEU A 408 16.31 8.91 -2.86
CA LEU A 408 15.47 9.67 -1.94
C LEU A 408 15.38 11.16 -2.27
N GLU A 409 16.24 11.67 -3.16
CA GLU A 409 16.13 13.02 -3.73
C GLU A 409 14.73 13.27 -4.32
N ASP A 410 14.19 12.33 -5.10
CA ASP A 410 12.91 12.52 -5.78
C ASP A 410 11.75 12.60 -4.77
N VAL A 411 11.81 11.75 -3.73
CA VAL A 411 10.86 11.76 -2.62
C VAL A 411 10.99 13.04 -1.79
N PHE A 412 12.22 13.52 -1.61
CA PHE A 412 12.52 14.79 -0.96
C PHE A 412 11.93 15.96 -1.75
N CYS A 413 12.17 16.06 -3.05
CA CYS A 413 11.61 17.10 -3.91
C CYS A 413 10.07 17.07 -3.92
N LEU A 414 9.46 15.89 -3.99
CA LEU A 414 7.99 15.78 -3.86
C LEU A 414 7.50 16.31 -2.51
N SER A 415 8.23 16.03 -1.43
CA SER A 415 7.87 16.55 -0.11
C SER A 415 8.00 18.07 0.00
N GLN A 416 8.99 18.68 -0.67
CA GLN A 416 9.13 20.14 -0.77
C GLN A 416 7.93 20.75 -1.48
N ASN A 417 7.59 20.23 -2.68
CA ASN A 417 6.46 20.73 -3.48
C ASN A 417 5.14 20.68 -2.69
N LEU A 418 4.95 19.60 -1.92
CA LEU A 418 3.79 19.45 -1.06
C LEU A 418 3.70 20.53 0.03
N CYS A 419 4.83 21.06 0.52
CA CYS A 419 4.86 22.14 1.52
C CYS A 419 4.75 23.53 0.90
N GLU A 420 5.37 23.76 -0.26
CA GLU A 420 5.32 25.03 -1.00
C GLU A 420 3.89 25.47 -1.31
N ASP A 421 3.04 24.53 -1.76
CA ASP A 421 1.62 24.75 -2.06
C ASP A 421 0.83 25.36 -0.89
N ARG A 422 1.33 25.23 0.35
CA ARG A 422 0.66 25.68 1.57
C ARG A 422 1.46 26.67 2.41
N LYS A 423 2.65 27.08 1.97
CA LYS A 423 3.59 27.91 2.76
C LYS A 423 3.88 27.28 4.14
N GLU A 424 3.97 25.96 4.18
CA GLU A 424 4.35 25.19 5.37
C GLU A 424 5.87 25.01 5.39
N ASP A 425 6.46 24.84 6.59
CA ASP A 425 7.88 24.50 6.70
C ASP A 425 8.13 23.12 6.07
N ALA A 426 9.05 23.09 5.11
CA ALA A 426 9.39 21.86 4.41
C ALA A 426 10.37 21.00 5.21
N PRO A 427 10.33 19.66 5.08
CA PRO A 427 11.31 18.80 5.72
C PRO A 427 12.71 19.10 5.17
N LYS A 428 13.75 19.14 6.00
CA LYS A 428 15.13 19.36 5.52
C LYS A 428 15.86 18.05 5.22
N GLU A 429 15.24 16.94 5.60
CA GLU A 429 15.79 15.61 5.46
C GLU A 429 14.70 14.55 5.37
N ILE A 430 15.02 13.47 4.65
CA ILE A 430 14.21 12.26 4.57
C ILE A 430 15.12 11.05 4.71
N PHE A 431 14.70 10.09 5.53
CA PHE A 431 15.39 8.82 5.74
C PHE A 431 14.47 7.64 5.51
N MET A 432 15.01 6.56 4.95
CA MET A 432 14.26 5.36 4.67
C MET A 432 15.10 4.13 4.93
N GLU A 433 14.46 3.14 5.53
CA GLU A 433 15.02 1.80 5.64
C GLU A 433 14.53 0.93 4.48
N ILE A 434 15.44 0.10 3.94
CA ILE A 434 15.13 -0.98 3.01
C ILE A 434 15.65 -2.25 3.70
N GLN A 435 14.77 -3.20 4.01
CA GLN A 435 15.16 -4.43 4.70
C GLN A 435 16.23 -5.18 3.92
N MET A 436 16.13 -5.20 2.58
CA MET A 436 17.11 -5.91 1.76
C MET A 436 18.53 -5.37 1.92
N LYS A 437 18.69 -4.12 2.39
CA LYS A 437 19.97 -3.47 2.70
C LYS A 437 20.32 -3.50 4.19
N ASN A 438 19.41 -3.98 5.06
CA ASN A 438 19.59 -4.02 6.50
C ASN A 438 20.64 -5.06 6.91
N THR A 439 21.78 -4.57 7.40
CA THR A 439 22.90 -5.39 7.89
C THR A 439 22.76 -5.85 9.34
N SER A 440 21.78 -5.35 10.10
CA SER A 440 21.49 -5.82 11.46
C SER A 440 20.80 -7.18 11.46
N LEU A 441 20.18 -7.56 10.33
CA LEU A 441 19.46 -8.82 10.14
C LEU A 441 20.30 -9.87 9.39
N LEU A 442 21.61 -9.69 9.31
CA LEU A 442 22.50 -10.68 8.69
C LEU A 442 22.49 -11.98 9.50
N PRO A 443 22.22 -13.13 8.88
CA PRO A 443 22.44 -14.41 9.55
C PRO A 443 23.93 -14.57 9.86
N SER A 444 24.26 -15.23 10.97
CA SER A 444 25.63 -15.36 11.50
C SER A 444 26.51 -16.33 10.68
N VAL A 445 26.46 -16.27 9.35
CA VAL A 445 26.96 -17.32 8.45
C VAL A 445 28.48 -17.21 8.22
N SER A 446 29.07 -16.01 8.27
CA SER A 446 30.53 -15.90 8.41
C SER A 446 30.97 -14.53 8.93
N LYS A 447 32.00 -14.50 9.78
CA LYS A 447 32.70 -13.26 10.19
C LYS A 447 33.62 -12.70 9.09
N ARG A 448 33.77 -13.39 7.95
CA ARG A 448 34.78 -13.08 6.93
C ARG A 448 34.29 -12.13 5.84
N ASN A 449 32.99 -12.13 5.55
CA ASN A 449 32.38 -11.21 4.59
C ASN A 449 31.21 -10.46 5.24
N ASN A 450 31.50 -9.28 5.79
CA ASN A 450 30.49 -8.38 6.31
C ASN A 450 29.58 -7.95 5.14
N ALA A 451 28.26 -7.88 5.36
CA ALA A 451 27.28 -7.34 4.40
C ALA A 451 26.84 -8.24 3.22
N ILE A 452 27.07 -9.56 3.27
CA ILE A 452 26.44 -10.53 2.35
C ILE A 452 25.13 -11.07 2.94
N LYS A 453 24.03 -11.01 2.18
CA LYS A 453 22.71 -11.54 2.55
C LYS A 453 22.27 -12.69 1.64
N SER A 454 21.51 -13.63 2.21
CA SER A 454 20.79 -14.67 1.46
C SER A 454 19.41 -14.14 1.07
N PHE A 455 19.02 -14.40 -0.17
CA PHE A 455 17.71 -14.07 -0.73
C PHE A 455 17.10 -15.32 -1.35
N ALA A 456 15.79 -15.47 -1.22
CA ALA A 456 15.04 -16.52 -1.89
C ALA A 456 14.72 -16.11 -3.34
N VAL A 457 14.94 -17.01 -4.28
CA VAL A 457 14.60 -16.85 -5.69
C VAL A 457 13.15 -17.28 -5.89
N ILE A 458 12.25 -16.30 -6.02
CA ILE A 458 10.84 -16.56 -6.38
C ILE A 458 10.76 -16.91 -7.87
N LYS A 459 11.51 -16.17 -8.70
CA LYS A 459 11.67 -16.38 -10.13
C LYS A 459 13.00 -15.76 -10.56
N GLY A 460 13.77 -16.44 -11.40
CA GLY A 460 15.04 -15.92 -11.90
C GLY A 460 16.14 -16.98 -11.94
N ASP A 461 17.36 -16.52 -12.17
CA ASP A 461 18.55 -17.37 -12.22
C ASP A 461 19.26 -17.45 -10.85
N THR A 462 19.57 -18.67 -10.40
CA THR A 462 20.35 -18.88 -9.17
C THR A 462 21.83 -18.56 -9.34
N ASP A 463 22.31 -18.47 -10.58
CA ASP A 463 23.71 -18.14 -10.89
C ASP A 463 24.01 -16.63 -10.79
N ASP A 464 22.98 -15.81 -10.57
CA ASP A 464 23.09 -14.35 -10.34
C ASP A 464 23.83 -14.00 -9.03
N GLY A 465 23.89 -14.93 -8.08
CA GLY A 465 24.45 -14.72 -6.77
C GLY A 465 25.96 -14.94 -6.68
N ILE A 466 26.56 -14.47 -5.58
CA ILE A 466 27.92 -14.84 -5.20
C ILE A 466 27.94 -16.35 -4.90
N PRO A 467 28.79 -17.15 -5.57
CA PRO A 467 28.86 -18.59 -5.32
C PRO A 467 29.23 -18.90 -3.86
N MET A 468 28.53 -19.85 -3.24
CA MET A 468 28.76 -20.24 -1.83
C MET A 468 30.24 -20.55 -1.52
N LYS A 469 30.97 -21.15 -2.47
CA LYS A 469 32.41 -21.43 -2.32
C LYS A 469 33.23 -20.15 -2.06
N LYS A 470 32.89 -19.02 -2.71
CA LYS A 470 33.52 -17.71 -2.48
C LYS A 470 33.16 -17.11 -1.12
N ILE A 471 32.00 -17.48 -0.56
CA ILE A 471 31.52 -16.97 0.74
C ILE A 471 32.18 -17.72 1.90
N ILE A 472 32.25 -19.05 1.81
CA ILE A 472 32.80 -19.92 2.85
C ILE A 472 34.35 -19.98 2.77
N GLY A 473 34.92 -19.72 1.58
CA GLY A 473 36.37 -19.71 1.36
C GLY A 473 36.97 -21.11 1.38
N ILE A 474 36.40 -22.03 0.58
CA ILE A 474 36.92 -23.40 0.35
C ILE A 474 37.77 -23.42 -0.91
#